data_AF-A0A5K1DYG7-F1
#
_entry.id   AF-A0A5K1DYG7-F1
#
_cell.length_a   1.000
_cell.length_b   1.000
_cell.length_c   1.000
_cell.angle_alpha   90.00
_cell.angle_beta   90.00
_cell.angle_gamma   90.00
#
_symmetry.space_group_name_H-M   'P 1'
#
loop_
_entity.id
_entity.type
_entity.pdbx_description
1 polymer ?
#
loop_
_entity_poly.entity_id
_entity_poly.type
_entity_poly.pdbx_seq_one_letter_code
_entity_poly.pdbx_strand_id
1 'polypeptide(L)' 'RELKQPHFGEPKVKQSFTYAEIQEITNNYEKLIGEGGSSNVYYGRLANGTEVAVKEIKESLSQGTKEFVAE' A
#
# COMPACT_ATOMS: atom_id res chain seq x y z
N ARG A 1 -35.08 -23.51 -4.61
CA ARG A 1 -33.77 -23.18 -5.21
C ARG A 1 -33.30 -21.91 -4.51
N GLU A 2 -32.59 -22.06 -3.39
CA GLU A 2 -32.08 -20.91 -2.64
C GLU A 2 -31.03 -20.19 -3.49
N LEU A 3 -31.26 -18.91 -3.74
CA LEU A 3 -30.32 -18.04 -4.42
C LEU A 3 -29.15 -17.82 -3.44
N LYS A 4 -28.04 -18.51 -3.69
CA LYS A 4 -26.77 -18.27 -2.99
C LYS A 4 -26.36 -16.83 -3.28
N GLN A 5 -26.65 -15.94 -2.34
CA GLN A 5 -26.23 -14.56 -2.41
C GLN A 5 -24.71 -14.53 -2.63
N PRO A 6 -24.18 -13.73 -3.56
CA PRO A 6 -22.75 -13.58 -3.69
C PRO A 6 -22.24 -12.97 -2.39
N HIS A 7 -21.46 -13.74 -1.63
CA HIS A 7 -20.70 -13.24 -0.49
C HIS A 7 -19.64 -12.27 -1.04
N PHE A 8 -20.03 -11.00 -1.20
CA PHE A 8 -19.09 -9.91 -1.38
C PHE A 8 -18.17 -9.94 -0.16
N GLY A 9 -16.85 -10.05 -0.41
CA GLY A 9 -15.86 -10.50 0.57
C GLY A 9 -16.05 -9.95 1.98
N GLU A 10 -15.87 -10.83 2.97
CA GLU A 10 -15.93 -10.51 4.40
C GLU A 10 -15.20 -9.20 4.72
N PRO A 11 -15.70 -8.42 5.71
CA PRO A 11 -15.03 -7.18 6.10
C PRO A 11 -13.57 -7.47 6.43
N LYS A 12 -12.65 -6.95 5.62
CA LYS A 12 -11.21 -7.05 5.89
C LYS A 12 -10.96 -6.34 7.22
N VAL A 13 -10.71 -7.12 8.27
CA VAL A 13 -10.29 -6.61 9.57
C VAL A 13 -9.09 -5.70 9.35
N LYS A 14 -9.14 -4.48 9.89
CA LYS A 14 -7.98 -3.58 9.87
C LYS A 14 -6.90 -4.19 10.76
N GLN A 15 -5.79 -4.59 10.15
CA GLN A 15 -4.61 -5.08 10.86
C GLN A 15 -3.60 -3.93 11.00
N SER A 16 -3.09 -3.74 12.21
CA SER A 16 -1.99 -2.81 12.50
C SER A 16 -0.67 -3.56 12.43
N PHE A 17 0.34 -2.95 11.83
CA PHE A 17 1.70 -3.47 11.76
C PHE A 17 2.65 -2.45 12.37
N THR A 18 3.68 -2.94 13.07
CA THR A 18 4.82 -2.13 13.50
C THR A 18 5.72 -1.80 12.32
N TYR A 19 6.57 -0.78 12.46
CA TYR A 19 7.52 -0.43 11.40
C TYR A 19 8.47 -1.59 11.06
N ALA A 20 8.96 -2.32 12.08
CA ALA A 20 9.81 -3.49 11.89
C ALA A 20 9.10 -4.59 11.07
N GLU A 21 7.82 -4.87 11.36
CA GLU A 21 7.05 -5.82 10.56
C GLU A 21 6.90 -5.35 9.11
N ILE A 22 6.70 -4.05 8.87
CA ILE A 22 6.64 -3.52 7.51
C ILE A 22 7.98 -3.71 6.77
N GLN A 23 9.11 -3.51 7.45
CA GLN A 23 10.42 -3.81 6.87
C GLN A 23 10.55 -5.29 6.52
N GLU A 24 10.15 -6.21 7.41
CA GLU A 24 10.20 -7.64 7.13
C GLU A 24 9.28 -8.03 5.97
N ILE A 25 8.03 -7.54 5.96
CA ILE A 25 7.03 -7.80 4.91
C ILE A 25 7.55 -7.36 3.55
N THR A 26 8.27 -6.23 3.48
CA THR A 26 8.78 -5.65 2.23
C THR A 26 10.22 -6.06 1.89
N ASN A 27 10.83 -6.95 2.68
CA ASN A 27 12.25 -7.28 2.58
C ASN A 27 13.14 -6.02 2.55
N ASN A 28 12.94 -5.12 3.51
CA ASN A 28 13.57 -3.79 3.59
C ASN A 28 13.31 -2.93 2.34
N TYR A 29 12.06 -2.87 1.88
CA TYR A 29 11.64 -2.07 0.72
C TYR A 29 12.40 -2.42 -0.59
N GLU A 30 12.86 -3.66 -0.75
CA GLU A 30 13.71 -4.10 -1.88
C GLU A 30 13.03 -3.95 -3.24
N LYS A 31 11.73 -4.27 -3.32
CA LYS A 31 11.01 -4.36 -4.59
C LYS A 31 9.96 -3.27 -4.73
N LEU A 32 10.33 -2.18 -5.40
CA LEU A 32 9.40 -1.15 -5.85
C LEU A 32 8.51 -1.69 -6.98
N ILE A 33 7.20 -1.54 -6.84
CA ILE A 33 6.19 -1.95 -7.84
C ILE A 33 5.36 -0.78 -8.38
N GLY A 34 5.50 0.41 -7.79
CA GLY A 34 4.89 1.63 -8.30
C GLY A 34 5.51 2.86 -7.67
N GLU A 35 5.65 3.91 -8.47
CA GLU A 35 6.11 5.22 -8.04
C GLU A 35 5.10 6.28 -8.52
N GLY A 36 4.79 7.24 -7.66
CA GLY A 36 3.97 8.39 -8.02
C GLY A 36 4.37 9.62 -7.19
N GLY A 37 3.79 10.78 -7.51
CA GLY A 37 4.21 12.06 -6.96
C GLY A 37 4.28 12.15 -5.44
N SER A 38 3.46 11.38 -4.72
CA SER A 38 3.38 11.46 -3.25
C SER A 38 3.86 10.20 -2.52
N SER A 39 4.20 9.11 -3.23
CA SER A 39 4.43 7.82 -2.57
C SER A 39 5.20 6.82 -3.41
N ASN A 40 5.90 5.93 -2.73
CA ASN A 40 6.41 4.69 -3.28
C ASN A 40 5.48 3.54 -2.88
N VAL A 41 5.32 2.56 -3.77
CA VAL A 41 4.56 1.34 -3.51
C VAL A 41 5.52 0.17 -3.68
N TYR A 42 5.71 -0.60 -2.61
CA TYR A 42 6.59 -1.75 -2.57
C TYR A 42 5.78 -3.04 -2.51
N TYR A 43 6.32 -4.08 -3.13
CA TYR A 43 5.81 -5.43 -2.94
C TYR A 43 6.13 -5.91 -1.52
N GLY A 44 5.19 -6.61 -0.91
CA GLY A 44 5.45 -7.34 0.32
C GLY A 44 4.68 -8.65 0.38
N ARG A 45 5.10 -9.49 1.32
CA ARG A 45 4.45 -10.78 1.60
C ARG A 45 4.30 -10.98 3.09
N LEU A 46 3.06 -11.18 3.54
CA LEU A 46 2.76 -11.51 4.94
C LEU A 46 3.25 -12.93 5.28
N ALA A 47 3.44 -13.22 6.57
CA ALA A 47 3.87 -14.54 7.04
C ALA A 47 2.92 -15.68 6.63
N ASN A 48 1.62 -15.39 6.42
CA ASN A 48 0.64 -16.34 5.92
C ASN A 48 0.72 -16.58 4.40
N GLY A 49 1.70 -15.97 3.72
CA GLY A 49 1.92 -16.08 2.29
C GLY A 49 1.13 -15.09 1.43
N THR A 50 0.25 -14.27 2.01
CA THR A 50 -0.56 -13.27 1.29
C THR A 50 0.34 -12.17 0.74
N GLU A 51 0.22 -11.92 -0.56
CA GLU A 51 0.93 -10.85 -1.25
C GLU A 51 0.19 -9.52 -1.04
N VAL A 52 0.96 -8.47 -0.76
CA VAL A 52 0.43 -7.14 -0.43
C VAL A 52 1.23 -6.05 -1.15
N ALA A 53 0.61 -4.87 -1.27
CA ALA A 53 1.26 -3.65 -1.72
C ALA A 53 1.40 -2.71 -0.51
N VAL A 54 2.63 -2.31 -0.18
CA VAL A 54 2.93 -1.40 0.93
C VAL A 54 3.18 -0.01 0.36
N LYS A 55 2.32 0.94 0.71
CA LYS A 55 2.45 2.34 0.28
C LYS A 55 3.22 3.15 1.33
N GLU A 56 4.41 3.60 0.99
CA GLU A 56 5.21 4.53 1.76
C GLU A 56 4.85 5.95 1.33
N ILE A 57 4.23 6.72 2.23
CA ILE A 57 3.92 8.13 1.99
C ILE A 57 5.23 8.90 2.19
N LYS A 58 5.75 9.49 1.12
CA LYS A 58 6.87 10.43 1.23
C LYS A 58 6.34 11.65 1.98
N GLU A 59 7.00 12.05 3.06
CA GLU A 59 6.70 13.35 3.68
C GLU A 59 6.99 14.41 2.64
N SER A 60 5.94 14.91 2.00
CA SER A 60 6.03 16.11 1.20
C SER A 60 6.28 17.25 2.18
N LEU A 61 7.55 17.58 2.43
CA LEU A 61 7.91 18.92 2.86
C LEU A 61 7.15 19.87 1.95
N SER A 62 6.31 20.70 2.54
CA SER A 62 5.43 21.65 1.87
C SER A 62 6.17 22.50 0.83
N GLN A 63 6.37 21.96 -0.36
CA GLN A 63 6.94 22.61 -1.53
C GLN A 63 5.86 22.47 -2.60
N GLY A 64 4.77 23.22 -2.49
CA GLY A 64 4.77 24.67 -2.60
C GLY A 64 4.48 24.99 -4.06
N THR A 65 3.19 25.08 -4.39
CA THR A 65 2.57 25.96 -5.40
C THR A 65 3.44 26.46 -6.58
N LYS A 66 4.19 25.59 -7.23
CA LYS A 66 4.92 25.80 -8.49
C LYS A 66 4.99 24.39 -9.07
N GLU A 67 4.16 23.97 -10.01
CA GLU A 67 4.46 24.05 -11.44
C GLU A 67 3.25 23.50 -12.22
N PHE A 68 2.04 24.05 -11.99
CA PHE A 68 0.91 23.84 -12.91
C PHE A 68 0.51 25.20 -13.48
N VAL A 69 1.31 25.67 -14.45
CA VAL A 69 0.80 26.54 -15.51
C VAL A 69 0.69 25.62 -16.73
N ALA A 70 -0.52 25.12 -16.99
CA ALA A 70 -0.85 24.71 -18.33
C ALA A 70 -1.14 26.01 -19.10
N GLU A 71 -0.29 26.34 -20.07
CA GLU A 71 -0.64 27.28 -21.14
C GLU A 71 -1.68 26.64 -22.07
#